data_AF-A0A9D5KJX1-F1
#
_entry.id   AF-A0A9D5KJX1-F1
#
_cell.length_a   1.000
_cell.length_b   1.000
_cell.length_c   1.000
_cell.angle_alpha   90.00
_cell.angle_beta   90.00
_cell.angle_gamma   90.00
#
_symmetry.space_group_name_H-M   'P 1'
#
loop_
_entity.id
_entity.type
_entity.pdbx_description
1 polymer ?
#
loop_
_entity_poly.entity_id
_entity_poly.type
_entity_poly.pdbx_seq_one_letter_code
_entity_poly.pdbx_strand_id
1 'polypeptide(L)'
;MQKLKPLIVALDVKNDDLALKYVDGLRHHVDIFKVGPYLFMRYGMRIIRRIQWRKKKIFLDLKFHDIPNTVESAVKAAADLGVYAVSVHLACGRP
;
A
#
# COMPACT_ATOMS: atom_id res chain seq x y z
N MET A 1 7.44 -20.93 0.93
CA MET A 1 6.46 -19.88 0.56
C MET A 1 6.30 -19.86 -0.96
N GLN A 2 5.09 -19.64 -1.47
CA GLN A 2 4.86 -19.51 -2.90
C GLN A 2 5.51 -18.21 -3.42
N LYS A 3 6.21 -18.27 -4.56
CA LYS A 3 6.91 -17.13 -5.13
C LYS A 3 5.89 -16.07 -5.58
N LEU A 4 6.07 -14.83 -5.15
CA LEU A 4 5.25 -13.70 -5.60
C LEU A 4 5.54 -13.37 -7.06
N LYS A 5 4.52 -12.93 -7.78
CA LYS A 5 4.69 -12.44 -9.15
C LYS A 5 5.50 -11.14 -9.15
N PRO A 6 6.45 -10.95 -10.08
CA PRO A 6 7.40 -9.83 -10.07
C PRO A 6 6.79 -8.52 -10.60
N LEU A 7 5.51 -8.27 -10.34
CA LEU A 7 4.78 -7.09 -10.79
C LEU A 7 4.00 -6.48 -9.63
N ILE A 8 4.22 -5.18 -9.41
CA ILE A 8 3.44 -4.35 -8.51
C ILE A 8 2.62 -3.39 -9.38
N VAL A 9 1.29 -3.42 -9.27
CA VAL A 9 0.41 -2.52 -10.04
C VAL A 9 0.01 -1.30 -9.22
N ALA A 10 0.24 -0.12 -9.78
CA ALA A 10 -0.22 1.14 -9.19
C ALA A 10 -1.72 1.34 -9.38
N LEU A 11 -2.44 1.51 -8.27
CA LEU A 11 -3.88 1.84 -8.28
C LEU A 11 -4.07 3.36 -8.31
N ASP A 12 -3.55 4.02 -9.35
CA ASP A 12 -3.65 5.48 -9.50
C ASP A 12 -4.95 5.86 -10.22
N VAL A 13 -6.07 5.64 -9.51
CA VAL A 13 -7.43 5.78 -10.07
C VAL A 13 -8.32 6.67 -9.20
N LYS A 14 -9.42 7.17 -9.79
CA LYS A 14 -10.26 8.22 -9.21
C LYS A 14 -11.13 7.77 -8.02
N ASN A 15 -11.37 6.47 -7.86
CA ASN A 15 -12.19 5.94 -6.76
C ASN A 15 -11.85 4.50 -6.38
N ASP A 16 -12.35 4.06 -5.22
CA ASP A 16 -12.10 2.73 -4.68
C ASP A 16 -12.78 1.61 -5.48
N ASP A 17 -13.94 1.85 -6.07
CA ASP A 17 -14.61 0.82 -6.88
C ASP A 17 -13.83 0.50 -8.17
N LEU A 18 -13.30 1.51 -8.86
CA LEU A 18 -12.42 1.32 -10.01
C LEU A 18 -11.11 0.64 -9.60
N ALA A 19 -10.56 1.00 -8.43
CA ALA A 19 -9.37 0.34 -7.90
C ALA A 19 -9.61 -1.15 -7.71
N LEU A 20 -10.73 -1.52 -7.10
CA LEU A 20 -11.07 -2.91 -6.85
C LEU A 20 -11.44 -3.67 -8.11
N LYS A 21 -12.04 -3.01 -9.11
CA LYS A 21 -12.24 -3.59 -10.45
C LYS A 21 -10.91 -4.05 -11.05
N TYR A 22 -9.85 -3.24 -10.93
CA TYR A 22 -8.52 -3.64 -11.39
C TYR A 22 -7.91 -4.75 -10.54
N VAL A 23 -8.06 -4.70 -9.21
CA VAL A 23 -7.58 -5.76 -8.33
C VAL A 23 -8.21 -7.11 -8.67
N ASP A 24 -9.53 -7.12 -8.88
CA ASP A 24 -10.29 -8.33 -9.20
C ASP A 24 -9.96 -8.84 -10.61
N GLY A 25 -9.86 -7.95 -11.60
CA GLY A 25 -9.48 -8.31 -12.97
C GLY A 25 -8.06 -8.84 -13.11
N LEU A 26 -7.12 -8.34 -12.29
CA LEU A 26 -5.70 -8.72 -12.35
C LEU A 26 -5.33 -9.82 -11.33
N ARG A 27 -6.30 -10.38 -10.60
CA ARG A 27 -6.04 -11.27 -9.46
C ARG A 27 -5.23 -12.52 -9.80
N HIS A 28 -5.26 -12.99 -11.05
CA HIS A 28 -4.48 -14.17 -11.46
C HIS A 28 -3.04 -13.82 -11.87
N HIS A 29 -2.75 -12.54 -12.16
CA HIS A 29 -1.47 -12.06 -12.69
C HIS A 29 -0.68 -11.17 -11.73
N VAL A 30 -1.34 -10.64 -10.70
CA VAL A 30 -0.74 -9.67 -9.77
C VAL A 30 -1.06 -10.07 -8.34
N ASP A 31 -0.04 -10.03 -7.48
CA ASP A 31 -0.18 -10.34 -6.05
C ASP A 31 -0.08 -9.08 -5.18
N ILE A 32 0.61 -8.04 -5.67
CA ILE A 32 0.89 -6.81 -4.92
C ILE A 32 0.31 -5.60 -5.67
N PHE A 33 -0.43 -4.76 -4.96
CA PHE A 33 -0.96 -3.51 -5.49
C PHE A 33 -0.44 -2.32 -4.67
N LYS A 34 -0.08 -1.24 -5.35
CA LYS A 34 0.38 0.00 -4.73
C LYS A 34 -0.79 0.94 -4.48
N VAL A 35 -0.98 1.34 -3.23
CA VAL A 35 -1.95 2.36 -2.82
C VAL A 35 -1.18 3.63 -2.51
N GLY A 36 -1.39 4.66 -3.33
CA GLY A 36 -0.79 5.97 -3.15
C GLY A 36 -1.63 6.93 -2.29
N PRO A 37 -1.14 8.16 -2.08
CA PRO A 37 -1.77 9.13 -1.18
C PRO A 37 -3.18 9.54 -1.59
N TYR A 38 -3.50 9.60 -2.89
CA TYR A 38 -4.85 9.96 -3.35
C TYR A 38 -5.93 8.99 -2.83
N LEU A 39 -5.75 7.69 -3.08
CA LEU A 39 -6.70 6.67 -2.62
C LEU A 39 -6.68 6.55 -1.09
N PHE A 40 -5.50 6.62 -0.47
CA PHE A 40 -5.40 6.53 0.98
C PHE A 40 -6.07 7.72 1.67
N MET A 41 -5.91 8.95 1.17
CA MET A 41 -6.53 10.13 1.77
C MET A 41 -8.06 10.10 1.61
N ARG A 42 -8.55 9.64 0.44
CA ARG A 42 -10.00 9.64 0.16
C ARG A 42 -10.75 8.50 0.86
N TYR A 43 -10.10 7.35 1.05
CA TYR A 43 -10.77 6.13 1.51
C TYR A 43 -10.17 5.51 2.78
N GLY A 44 -9.01 6.01 3.22
CA GLY A 44 -8.32 5.56 4.42
C GLY A 44 -8.06 4.06 4.44
N MET A 45 -8.23 3.48 5.62
CA MET A 45 -8.04 2.05 5.88
C MET A 45 -9.05 1.16 5.14
N ARG A 46 -10.17 1.73 4.66
CA ARG A 46 -11.21 0.96 3.97
C ARG A 46 -10.69 0.32 2.69
N ILE A 47 -9.96 1.07 1.86
CA ILE A 47 -9.41 0.51 0.62
C ILE A 47 -8.38 -0.58 0.91
N ILE A 48 -7.56 -0.38 1.94
CA ILE A 48 -6.56 -1.35 2.39
C ILE A 48 -7.21 -2.69 2.74
N ARG A 49 -8.22 -2.66 3.62
CA ARG A 49 -8.96 -3.85 4.05
C ARG A 49 -9.69 -4.53 2.89
N ARG A 50 -10.30 -3.75 1.97
CA ARG A 50 -10.99 -4.31 0.78
C ARG A 50 -10.03 -5.05 -0.15
N ILE A 51 -8.79 -4.59 -0.29
CA ILE A 51 -7.76 -5.27 -1.08
C ILE A 51 -7.23 -6.52 -0.34
N GLN A 52 -7.00 -6.43 0.97
CA GLN A 52 -6.55 -7.57 1.77
C GLN A 52 -7.57 -8.71 1.82
N TRP A 53 -8.88 -8.42 1.86
CA TRP A 53 -9.93 -9.43 1.77
C TRP A 53 -9.76 -10.30 0.52
N ARG A 54 -9.36 -9.70 -0.61
CA ARG A 54 -9.08 -10.40 -1.87
C ARG A 54 -7.78 -11.22 -1.84
N LYS A 55 -7.18 -11.39 -0.66
CA LYS A 55 -5.91 -12.09 -0.41
C LYS A 55 -4.76 -11.48 -1.22
N LYS A 56 -4.78 -10.15 -1.39
CA LYS A 56 -3.74 -9.38 -2.07
C LYS A 56 -2.89 -8.59 -1.09
N LYS A 57 -1.64 -8.42 -1.48
CA LYS A 57 -0.62 -7.67 -0.74
C LYS A 57 -0.64 -6.21 -1.16
N ILE A 58 -0.27 -5.33 -0.25
CA ILE A 58 -0.31 -3.88 -0.48
C ILE A 58 1.07 -3.28 -0.29
N PHE A 59 1.53 -2.56 -1.29
CA PHE A 59 2.60 -1.59 -1.12
C PHE A 59 1.96 -0.23 -0.79
N LEU A 60 2.12 0.23 0.45
CA LEU A 60 1.60 1.51 0.91
C LEU A 60 2.59 2.62 0.55
N ASP A 61 2.33 3.30 -0.56
CA ASP A 61 3.24 4.29 -1.14
C ASP A 61 2.86 5.71 -0.71
N LEU A 62 3.09 6.01 0.58
CA LEU A 62 2.83 7.34 1.16
C LEU A 62 4.07 8.21 1.27
N LYS A 63 5.26 7.65 1.00
CA LYS A 63 6.54 8.34 1.03
C LYS A 63 6.74 9.07 2.36
N PHE A 64 6.68 8.32 3.46
CA PHE A 64 6.80 8.90 4.81
C PHE A 64 8.03 9.79 4.90
N HIS A 65 7.80 11.03 5.35
CA HIS A 65 8.81 12.07 5.44
C HIS A 65 8.51 12.97 6.63
N ASP A 66 9.16 12.69 7.75
CA ASP A 66 8.99 13.37 9.02
C ASP A 66 10.23 13.13 9.89
N ILE A 67 10.25 13.62 11.13
CA ILE A 67 11.32 13.33 12.09
C ILE A 67 11.42 11.82 12.38
N PRO A 68 12.60 11.29 12.76
CA PRO A 68 12.83 9.84 12.89
C PRO A 68 11.78 9.09 13.73
N ASN A 69 11.43 9.62 14.91
CA ASN A 69 10.47 8.99 15.81
C ASN A 69 9.04 8.91 15.21
N THR A 70 8.63 9.92 14.44
CA THR A 70 7.33 9.92 13.76
C THR A 70 7.32 8.90 12.63
N VAL A 71 8.38 8.86 11.81
CA VAL A 71 8.50 7.86 10.73
C VAL A 71 8.53 6.45 11.30
N GLU A 72 9.27 6.20 12.38
CA GLU A 72 9.30 4.90 13.07
C GLU A 72 7.89 4.48 13.51
N SER A 73 7.15 5.37 14.15
CA SER A 73 5.78 5.12 14.61
C SER A 73 4.82 4.85 13.45
N ALA A 74 4.94 5.60 12.35
CA ALA A 74 4.12 5.41 11.15
C ALA A 74 4.42 4.07 10.46
N VAL A 75 5.69 3.67 10.39
CA VAL A 75 6.11 2.37 9.84
C VAL A 75 5.60 1.23 10.70
N LYS A 76 5.69 1.33 12.04
CA LYS A 76 5.10 0.34 12.97
C LYS A 76 3.59 0.20 12.76
N ALA A 77 2.87 1.31 12.70
CA ALA A 77 1.42 1.29 12.46
C ALA A 77 1.06 0.66 11.10
N ALA A 78 1.86 0.90 10.06
CA ALA A 78 1.68 0.27 8.75
C ALA A 78 2.00 -1.24 8.79
N ALA A 79 3.01 -1.66 9.55
CA ALA A 79 3.32 -3.07 9.77
C ALA A 79 2.20 -3.79 10.51
N ASP A 80 1.62 -3.19 11.55
CA ASP A 80 0.47 -3.72 12.30
C ASP A 80 -0.78 -3.85 11.42
N LEU A 81 -0.95 -2.95 10.44
CA LEU A 81 -1.98 -3.07 9.41
C LEU A 81 -1.76 -4.26 8.46
N GLY A 82 -0.58 -4.86 8.45
CA GLY A 82 -0.24 -6.00 7.60
C GLY A 82 -0.04 -5.62 6.13
N VAL A 83 0.48 -4.42 5.86
CA VAL A 83 0.92 -4.07 4.51
C VAL A 83 2.21 -4.84 4.17
N TYR A 84 2.44 -5.09 2.88
CA TYR A 84 3.62 -5.82 2.42
C TYR A 84 4.88 -4.97 2.42
N ALA A 85 4.74 -3.68 2.09
CA ALA A 85 5.85 -2.73 2.06
C ALA A 85 5.31 -1.31 2.25
N VAL A 86 6.20 -0.40 2.63
CA VAL A 86 5.97 1.05 2.75
C VAL A 86 7.06 1.82 1.99
N SER A 87 6.80 3.06 1.60
CA SER A 87 7.84 3.96 1.07
C SER A 87 8.21 5.03 2.09
N VAL A 88 9.50 5.37 2.14
CA VAL A 88 10.09 6.36 3.05
C VAL A 88 11.06 7.24 2.24
N HIS A 89 11.08 8.54 2.50
CA HIS A 89 12.11 9.42 1.95
C HIS A 89 13.42 9.28 2.74
N LEU A 90 14.56 9.18 2.05
CA LEU A 90 15.88 9.13 2.70
C LEU A 90 16.40 10.51 3.12
N ALA A 91 15.68 11.59 2.75
CA ALA A 91 16.03 12.96 3.09
C ALA A 91 15.70 13.34 4.55
N CYS A 92 15.04 12.46 5.31
CA CYS A 92 14.59 12.73 6.69
C CYS A 92 15.72 12.77 7.75
N GLY A 93 16.99 12.61 7.34
CA GLY A 93 18.11 12.47 8.27
C GLY A 93 18.28 11.04 8.80
N ARG A 94 19.30 10.83 9.64
CA ARG A 94 19.52 9.56 10.35
C ARG A 94 18.92 9.65 11.75
N PRO A 95 18.43 8.53 12.32
CA PRO A 95 18.05 8.47 13.73
C PRO A 95 19.25 8.78 14.63
#